data_AF-A0A2N0P751-F1
#
_entry.id   AF-A0A2N0P751-F1
#
_cell.length_a   1.000
_cell.length_b   1.000
_cell.length_c   1.000
_cell.angle_alpha   90.00
_cell.angle_beta   90.00
_cell.angle_gamma   90.00
#
_symmetry.space_group_name_H-M   'P 1'
#
loop_
_entity.id
_entity.type
_entity.pdbx_description
1 polymer ?
#
loop_
_entity_poly.entity_id
_entity_poly.type
_entity_poly.pdbx_seq_one_letter_code
_entity_poly.pdbx_strand_id
1 'polypeptide(L)'
;MSKPSTNTFCNKFECEICGKIYKRHSGLANHKITIKDANVMKPTAYDLPEKAIEETRRILVYHIKERLKQSSKHARSVRIMISCTESQFFGVFKGYIHNYYPKTGNYKCIFKDICFIISTTIKSK
;
A
#
# COMPACT_ATOMS: atom_id res chain seq x y z
N MET A 1 38.99 17.71 -26.66
CA MET A 1 38.75 16.26 -26.83
C MET A 1 37.59 15.84 -25.93
N SER A 2 36.43 15.60 -26.52
CA SER A 2 35.22 15.21 -25.79
C SER A 2 35.26 13.71 -25.53
N LYS A 3 35.28 13.29 -24.26
CA LYS A 3 35.09 11.88 -23.88
C LYS A 3 33.60 11.53 -24.03
N PRO A 4 33.23 10.52 -24.83
CA PRO A 4 31.94 9.87 -24.69
C PRO A 4 32.08 8.78 -23.64
N SER A 5 31.30 8.83 -22.55
CA SER A 5 31.29 7.71 -21.59
C SER A 5 29.88 7.41 -21.09
N THR A 6 29.37 6.33 -21.67
CA THR A 6 28.40 5.39 -21.14
C THR A 6 27.01 5.93 -20.84
N ASN A 7 26.15 5.83 -21.85
CA ASN A 7 24.71 5.64 -21.65
C ASN A 7 24.53 4.28 -20.93
N THR A 8 24.71 4.29 -19.61
CA THR A 8 24.40 3.16 -18.75
C THR A 8 22.92 2.90 -18.92
N PHE A 9 22.55 1.78 -19.55
CA PHE A 9 21.21 1.21 -19.39
C PHE A 9 21.01 1.02 -17.89
N CYS A 10 20.42 2.03 -17.26
CA CYS A 10 20.15 2.03 -15.83
C CYS A 10 19.04 1.00 -15.68
N ASN A 11 19.43 -0.24 -15.38
CA ASN A 11 18.49 -1.31 -15.06
C ASN A 11 17.68 -0.83 -13.85
N LYS A 12 16.52 -0.26 -14.15
CA LYS A 12 15.54 0.24 -13.19
C LYS A 12 14.74 -0.98 -12.77
N PHE A 13 14.78 -1.30 -11.48
CA PHE A 13 14.07 -2.45 -10.93
C PHE A 13 12.73 -1.98 -10.37
N GLU A 14 11.63 -2.47 -10.92
CA GLU A 14 10.28 -2.05 -10.54
C GLU A 14 9.61 -3.06 -9.60
N CYS A 15 8.86 -2.55 -8.62
CA CYS A 15 7.99 -3.38 -7.80
C CYS A 15 6.65 -3.59 -8.48
N GLU A 16 6.30 -4.83 -8.80
CA GLU A 16 5.02 -5.20 -9.45
C GLU A 16 3.78 -4.83 -8.61
N ILE A 17 3.92 -4.70 -7.29
CA ILE A 17 2.81 -4.42 -6.38
C ILE A 17 2.46 -2.92 -6.39
N CYS A 18 3.46 -2.04 -6.43
CA CYS A 18 3.26 -0.60 -6.23
C CYS A 18 3.80 0.29 -7.35
N GLY A 19 4.51 -0.27 -8.34
CA GLY A 19 5.13 0.45 -9.45
C GLY A 19 6.41 1.20 -9.08
N LYS A 20 6.88 1.09 -7.84
CA LYS A 20 8.03 1.87 -7.37
C LYS A 20 9.32 1.39 -8.02
N ILE A 21 10.08 2.34 -8.58
CA ILE A 21 11.35 2.08 -9.25
C ILE A 21 12.55 2.22 -8.30
N TYR A 22 13.45 1.25 -8.36
CA TYR A 22 14.68 1.18 -7.57
C TYR A 22 15.91 1.20 -8.49
N LYS A 23 16.96 1.88 -8.02
CA LYS A 23 18.26 1.94 -8.73
C LYS A 23 19.08 0.65 -8.59
N ARG A 24 18.74 -0.22 -7.64
CA ARG A 24 19.49 -1.44 -7.29
C ARG A 24 18.54 -2.59 -6.98
N HIS A 25 18.91 -3.80 -7.37
CA HIS A 25 18.16 -5.02 -7.09
C HIS A 25 17.97 -5.25 -5.58
N SER A 26 19.01 -5.02 -4.76
CA SER A 26 18.92 -5.15 -3.30
C SER A 26 17.87 -4.24 -2.67
N GLY A 27 17.68 -3.04 -3.23
CA GLY A 27 16.62 -2.12 -2.80
C GLY A 27 15.22 -2.67 -3.06
N LEU A 28 15.01 -3.29 -4.24
CA LEU A 28 13.77 -3.96 -4.58
C LEU A 28 13.54 -5.21 -3.72
N ALA A 29 14.57 -6.02 -3.50
CA ALA A 29 14.49 -7.24 -2.68
C ALA A 29 14.08 -6.91 -1.24
N ASN A 30 14.76 -5.96 -0.59
CA ASN A 30 14.41 -5.54 0.78
C ASN A 30 12.99 -4.97 0.85
N HIS A 31 12.58 -4.22 -0.17
CA HIS A 31 11.22 -3.72 -0.27
C HIS A 31 10.16 -4.84 -0.36
N LYS A 32 10.40 -5.86 -1.19
CA LYS A 32 9.52 -7.04 -1.30
C LYS A 32 9.43 -7.79 0.03
N ILE A 33 10.53 -7.91 0.78
CA ILE A 33 10.52 -8.49 2.15
C ILE A 33 9.64 -7.67 3.08
N THR A 34 9.79 -6.34 3.11
CA THR A 34 8.94 -5.47 3.96
C THR A 34 7.45 -5.61 3.64
N ILE A 35 7.09 -5.70 2.35
CA ILE A 35 5.70 -5.97 1.97
C ILE A 35 5.28 -7.34 2.49
N LYS A 36 6.08 -8.38 2.26
CA LYS A 36 5.76 -9.73 2.72
C LYS A 36 5.49 -9.77 4.23
N ASP A 37 6.39 -9.18 5.02
CA ASP A 37 6.28 -9.13 6.49
C ASP A 37 5.05 -8.34 6.94
N ALA A 38 4.73 -7.22 6.27
CA ALA A 38 3.55 -6.42 6.57
C ALA A 38 2.23 -7.11 6.22
N ASN A 39 2.27 -8.14 5.36
CA ASN A 39 1.11 -8.94 4.94
C ASN A 39 1.08 -10.33 5.58
N VAL A 40 1.93 -10.60 6.58
CA VAL A 40 1.74 -11.76 7.46
C VAL A 40 0.50 -11.50 8.31
N MET A 41 -0.43 -12.44 8.27
CA MET A 41 -1.69 -12.35 8.97
C MET A 41 -1.44 -12.22 10.47
N LYS A 42 -1.96 -11.16 11.09
CA LYS A 42 -1.87 -11.01 12.55
C LYS A 42 -2.88 -11.97 13.19
N PRO A 43 -2.54 -12.59 14.34
CA PRO A 43 -3.45 -13.50 15.05
C PRO A 43 -4.80 -12.89 15.43
N THR A 44 -4.89 -11.56 15.44
CA THR A 44 -6.10 -10.79 15.77
C THR A 44 -7.06 -10.60 14.58
N ALA A 45 -6.65 -10.97 13.37
CA ALA A 45 -7.52 -10.97 12.20
C ALA A 45 -8.16 -12.36 12.06
N TYR A 46 -9.49 -12.42 12.00
CA TYR A 46 -10.23 -13.65 11.69
C TYR A 46 -10.58 -13.69 10.20
N ASP A 47 -10.68 -14.89 9.65
CA ASP A 47 -11.11 -15.07 8.28
C ASP A 47 -12.56 -14.61 8.11
N LEU A 48 -12.75 -13.61 7.26
CA LEU A 48 -14.06 -13.12 6.87
C LEU A 48 -14.56 -13.91 5.67
N PRO A 49 -15.88 -14.17 5.57
CA PRO A 49 -16.46 -14.74 4.37
C PRO A 49 -16.21 -13.81 3.18
N GLU A 50 -15.96 -14.40 2.01
CA GLU A 50 -15.59 -13.67 0.78
C GLU A 50 -16.58 -12.56 0.42
N LYS A 51 -17.88 -12.78 0.65
CA LYS A 51 -18.92 -11.76 0.44
C LYS A 51 -18.70 -10.50 1.28
N ALA A 52 -18.33 -10.65 2.55
CA ALA A 52 -18.07 -9.51 3.44
C ALA A 52 -16.80 -8.74 3.02
N ILE A 53 -15.79 -9.46 2.52
CA ILE A 53 -14.58 -8.85 1.95
C ILE A 53 -14.94 -8.03 0.70
N GLU A 54 -15.76 -8.57 -0.19
CA GLU A 54 -16.15 -7.90 -1.44
C GLU A 54 -17.04 -6.66 -1.19
N GLU A 55 -17.98 -6.73 -0.25
CA GLU A 55 -18.76 -5.56 0.18
C GLU A 55 -17.86 -4.46 0.75
N THR A 56 -16.93 -4.85 1.63
CA THR A 56 -15.93 -3.93 2.19
C THR A 56 -15.09 -3.31 1.06
N ARG A 57 -14.62 -4.11 0.10
CA ARG A 57 -13.83 -3.66 -1.05
C ARG A 57 -14.56 -2.59 -1.85
N ARG A 58 -15.86 -2.76 -2.12
CA ARG A 58 -16.66 -1.78 -2.87
C ARG A 58 -16.77 -0.44 -2.13
N ILE A 59 -17.04 -0.49 -0.83
CA ILE A 59 -17.12 0.70 0.03
C ILE A 59 -15.77 1.43 0.04
N LEU A 60 -14.67 0.69 0.20
CA LEU A 60 -13.31 1.23 0.19
C LEU A 60 -12.97 1.91 -1.14
N VAL A 61 -13.22 1.24 -2.26
CA VAL A 61 -12.94 1.79 -3.60
C VAL A 61 -13.74 3.07 -3.84
N TYR A 62 -15.01 3.11 -3.41
CA TYR A 62 -15.82 4.32 -3.47
C TYR A 62 -15.18 5.48 -2.70
N HIS A 63 -14.85 5.29 -1.42
CA HIS A 63 -14.22 6.33 -0.61
C HIS A 63 -12.86 6.79 -1.15
N ILE A 64 -12.05 5.86 -1.67
CA ILE A 64 -10.76 6.19 -2.28
C ILE A 64 -10.97 7.06 -3.53
N LYS A 65 -11.88 6.66 -4.43
CA LYS A 65 -12.18 7.43 -5.64
C LYS A 65 -12.69 8.83 -5.32
N GLU A 66 -13.61 8.97 -4.37
CA GLU A 66 -14.16 10.25 -3.96
C GLU A 66 -13.06 11.17 -3.38
N ARG A 67 -12.15 10.63 -2.56
CA ARG A 67 -11.02 11.40 -2.02
C ARG A 67 -9.99 11.77 -3.08
N LEU A 68 -9.72 10.88 -4.05
CA LEU A 68 -8.80 11.17 -5.14
C LEU A 68 -9.31 12.28 -6.08
N LYS A 69 -10.64 12.38 -6.28
CA LYS A 69 -11.24 13.51 -7.01
C LYS A 69 -11.02 14.85 -6.30
N GLN A 70 -11.02 14.85 -4.97
CA GLN A 70 -10.84 16.06 -4.15
C GLN A 70 -9.37 16.46 -3.96
N SER A 71 -8.44 15.50 -3.99
CA SER A 71 -7.01 15.78 -3.88
C SER A 71 -6.43 16.29 -5.20
N SER A 72 -5.95 17.53 -5.23
CA SER A 72 -5.28 18.10 -6.40
C SER A 72 -4.02 17.30 -6.79
N LYS A 73 -3.65 17.36 -8.08
CA LYS A 73 -2.68 16.49 -8.79
C LYS A 73 -1.22 16.50 -8.29
N HIS A 74 -0.93 17.01 -7.10
CA HIS A 74 0.45 17.14 -6.56
C HIS A 74 0.67 16.51 -5.18
N ALA A 75 -0.34 15.90 -4.56
CA ALA A 75 -0.17 15.27 -3.25
C ALA A 75 0.54 13.91 -3.37
N ARG A 76 1.82 13.84 -3.00
CA ARG A 76 2.65 12.62 -2.94
C ARG A 76 2.20 11.62 -1.86
N SER A 77 1.14 11.93 -1.10
CA SER A 77 0.54 11.07 -0.08
C SER A 77 -0.88 11.54 0.24
N VAL A 78 -1.88 10.65 0.08
CA VAL A 78 -3.28 10.92 0.45
C VAL A 78 -3.62 10.16 1.73
N ARG A 79 -4.13 10.87 2.74
CA ARG A 79 -4.62 10.26 3.97
C ARG A 79 -6.12 9.99 3.84
N ILE A 80 -6.53 8.75 4.02
CA ILE A 80 -7.92 8.31 3.92
C ILE A 80 -8.29 7.66 5.26
N MET A 81 -9.37 8.13 5.88
CA MET A 81 -9.91 7.50 7.09
C MET A 81 -11.13 6.68 6.71
N ILE A 82 -11.17 5.42 7.15
CA ILE A 82 -12.20 4.47 6.76
C ILE A 82 -12.71 3.77 8.01
N SER A 83 -14.04 3.76 8.14
CA SER A 83 -14.73 3.00 9.18
C SER A 83 -14.82 1.53 8.81
N CYS A 84 -13.80 0.76 9.17
CA CYS A 84 -13.79 -0.70 9.04
C CYS A 84 -12.93 -1.33 10.14
N THR A 85 -13.14 -2.62 10.39
CA THR A 85 -12.30 -3.40 11.32
C THR A 85 -10.94 -3.72 10.69
N GLU A 86 -9.96 -4.02 11.54
CA GLU A 86 -8.64 -4.45 11.07
C GLU A 86 -8.72 -5.70 10.18
N SER A 87 -9.59 -6.67 10.51
CA SER A 87 -9.83 -7.87 9.71
C SER A 87 -10.42 -7.55 8.34
N GLN A 88 -11.40 -6.65 8.26
CA GLN A 88 -12.00 -6.20 7.00
C GLN A 88 -10.97 -5.52 6.11
N PHE A 89 -10.17 -4.62 6.70
CA PHE A 89 -9.10 -3.94 5.99
C PHE A 89 -8.05 -4.94 5.47
N PHE A 90 -7.56 -5.81 6.35
CA PHE A 90 -6.56 -6.80 6.01
C PHE A 90 -7.07 -7.74 4.92
N GLY A 91 -8.32 -8.22 5.01
CA GLY A 91 -8.94 -9.06 3.99
C GLY A 91 -8.94 -8.44 2.60
N VAL A 92 -9.17 -7.11 2.49
CA VAL A 92 -9.19 -6.42 1.21
C VAL A 92 -7.78 -6.10 0.68
N PHE A 93 -6.86 -5.70 1.56
CA PHE A 93 -5.53 -5.21 1.16
C PHE A 93 -4.40 -6.22 1.34
N LYS A 94 -4.69 -7.46 1.76
CA LYS A 94 -3.69 -8.53 1.88
C LYS A 94 -2.90 -8.66 0.59
N GLY A 95 -1.58 -8.64 0.72
CA GLY A 95 -0.61 -8.64 -0.39
C GLY A 95 -0.18 -7.25 -0.86
N TYR A 96 -0.87 -6.17 -0.45
CA TYR A 96 -0.60 -4.80 -0.90
C TYR A 96 -0.16 -3.86 0.24
N ILE A 97 -0.18 -4.32 1.49
CA ILE A 97 0.22 -3.51 2.65
C ILE A 97 1.73 -3.29 2.61
N HIS A 98 2.15 -2.04 2.76
CA HIS A 98 3.55 -1.64 2.78
C HIS A 98 4.09 -1.42 4.19
N ASN A 99 3.23 -1.01 5.11
CA ASN A 99 3.59 -0.84 6.51
C ASN A 99 2.35 -0.80 7.40
N TYR A 100 2.53 -1.13 8.67
CA TYR A 100 1.55 -0.93 9.72
C TYR A 100 2.17 -0.13 10.87
N TYR A 101 1.49 0.93 11.29
CA TYR A 101 1.90 1.80 12.40
C TYR A 101 1.03 1.51 13.63
N PRO A 102 1.46 0.60 14.53
CA PRO A 102 0.63 0.12 15.64
C PRO A 102 0.22 1.22 16.61
N LYS A 103 1.09 2.21 16.85
CA LYS A 103 0.79 3.35 17.74
C LYS A 103 -0.46 4.12 17.29
N THR A 104 -0.64 4.29 15.99
CA THR A 104 -1.74 5.06 15.42
C THR A 104 -2.87 4.19 14.86
N GLY A 105 -2.66 2.88 14.69
CA GLY A 105 -3.58 1.99 13.96
C GLY A 105 -3.67 2.34 12.47
N ASN A 106 -2.58 2.84 11.89
CA ASN A 106 -2.57 3.28 10.49
C ASN A 106 -1.87 2.25 9.60
N TYR A 107 -2.44 2.03 8.44
CA TYR A 107 -1.87 1.22 7.38
C TYR A 107 -1.32 2.11 6.28
N LYS A 108 -0.17 1.73 5.71
CA LYS A 108 0.39 2.36 4.52
C LYS A 108 0.25 1.42 3.34
N CYS A 109 -0.34 1.91 2.26
CA CYS A 109 -0.39 1.22 0.97
C CYS A 109 0.18 2.15 -0.09
N ILE A 110 0.76 1.59 -1.15
CA ILE A 110 1.23 2.38 -2.30
C ILE A 110 0.71 1.70 -3.55
N PHE A 111 0.07 2.48 -4.43
CA PHE A 111 -0.43 2.01 -5.71
C PHE A 111 -0.02 2.99 -6.80
N LYS A 112 0.76 2.53 -7.79
CA LYS A 112 1.23 3.33 -8.93
C LYS A 112 1.83 4.68 -8.47
N ASP A 113 2.79 4.61 -7.55
CA ASP A 113 3.44 5.76 -6.89
C ASP A 113 2.56 6.66 -6.02
N ILE A 114 1.25 6.40 -5.92
CA ILE A 114 0.36 7.11 -4.99
C ILE A 114 0.43 6.41 -3.64
N CYS A 115 0.92 7.15 -2.64
CA CYS A 115 0.95 6.67 -1.26
C CYS A 115 -0.40 6.95 -0.58
N PHE A 116 -0.98 5.92 0.00
CA PHE A 116 -2.20 5.98 0.81
C PHE A 116 -1.86 5.67 2.26
N ILE A 117 -2.30 6.54 3.16
CA ILE A 117 -2.32 6.26 4.60
C ILE A 117 -3.76 6.03 5.00
N ILE A 118 -4.08 4.78 5.35
CA ILE A 118 -5.43 4.36 5.69
C ILE A 118 -5.51 4.18 7.21
N SER A 119 -6.40 4.95 7.84
CA SER A 119 -6.69 4.83 9.27
C SER A 119 -7.95 3.99 9.47
N THR A 120 -7.86 2.91 10.25
CA THR A 120 -9.01 2.09 10.67
C THR A 120 -9.56 2.63 12.00
N THR A 121 -10.85 2.93 12.07
CA THR A 121 -11.46 3.49 13.30
C THR A 121 -11.78 2.43 14.36
N ILE A 122 -11.85 1.16 13.99
CA ILE A 122 -12.16 0.06 14.90
C ILE A 122 -10.86 -0.69 15.21
N LYS A 123 -10.26 -0.40 16.37
CA LYS A 123 -9.16 -1.20 16.91
C LYS A 123 -9.75 -2.47 17.49
N SER A 124 -9.31 -3.64 17.02
CA SER A 124 -9.55 -4.90 17.73
C SER A 124 -8.89 -4.78 19.10
N LYS A 125 -9.69 -4.74 20.17
CA LYS A 125 -9.23 -4.76 21.56
C LYS A 125 -8.88 -6.19 21.98
#